data_AF-A0A6L3CDR6-F1
#
_entry.id   AF-A0A6L3CDR6-F1
#
_cell.length_a   1.000
_cell.length_b   1.000
_cell.length_c   1.000
_cell.angle_alpha   90.00
_cell.angle_beta   90.00
_cell.angle_gamma   90.00
#
_symmetry.space_group_name_H-M   'P 1'
#
loop_
_entity.id
_entity.type
_entity.pdbx_description
1 polymer ?
#
loop_
_entity_poly.entity_id
_entity_poly.type
_entity_poly.pdbx_seq_one_letter_code
_entity_poly.pdbx_strand_id
1 'polypeptide(L)'
;MTEDNKEKEESAGQNHMAAEQAEPAMGTETVAVGDRAVERFPTQVRAALEYAAANKYEYGPRLRNAELTWDVVAAESMTNDIVRVRIEFAPTSGFRGDSGIEYMDVDAAGAILARRQIRTPKENTPVVLIGITGVSIILAVIFISLMTWLKPEGGDPLYVAGRTLWIRAEQPESREFITYTGLDSEGDFRTWLINPENESENDLVYVKVSLFNETSGSVNLVIDEEAAKLLDGDRASYLPLNTIERTLEAEGVDKVNSPEFMPMWGSLTLDEGEQVVGMLVFELPEGSEFTELRWDASDSAVIKYQ
;
A
#
# COMPACT_ATOMS: atom_id res chain seq x y z
N MET A 1 50.28 18.61 30.58
CA MET A 1 51.73 18.65 30.29
C MET A 1 52.00 17.42 29.43
N THR A 2 52.22 17.45 28.11
CA THR A 2 52.49 18.52 27.13
C THR A 2 52.28 17.81 25.77
N GLU A 3 51.27 18.16 24.98
CA GLU A 3 51.34 18.98 23.75
C GLU A 3 52.61 18.82 22.87
N ASP A 4 52.32 18.54 21.59
CA ASP A 4 53.00 18.95 20.36
C ASP A 4 54.43 18.49 20.04
N ASN A 5 54.53 17.74 18.93
CA ASN A 5 55.27 18.27 17.78
C ASN A 5 54.86 17.61 16.46
N LYS A 6 54.36 18.43 15.54
CA LYS A 6 54.10 18.09 14.14
C LYS A 6 54.86 19.10 13.27
N GLU A 7 55.49 18.57 12.21
CA GLU A 7 55.87 19.24 10.95
C GLU A 7 57.08 20.20 10.89
N LYS A 8 58.02 19.86 9.99
CA LYS A 8 58.51 20.67 8.84
C LYS A 8 59.56 19.88 8.03
N GLU A 9 59.25 19.54 6.77
CA GLU A 9 59.72 20.17 5.50
C GLU A 9 60.80 19.26 4.84
N GLU A 10 60.48 18.46 3.82
CA GLU A 10 60.38 18.74 2.36
C GLU A 10 61.70 19.01 1.62
N SER A 11 61.90 18.18 0.57
CA SER A 11 62.59 18.46 -0.71
C SER A 11 64.13 18.46 -0.77
N ALA A 12 64.68 17.49 -1.51
CA ALA A 12 65.45 17.74 -2.74
C ALA A 12 65.93 16.41 -3.36
N GLY A 13 65.48 16.13 -4.59
CA GLY A 13 66.05 15.07 -5.42
C GLY A 13 67.28 15.54 -6.19
N GLN A 14 68.16 14.61 -6.57
CA GLN A 14 68.60 14.33 -7.95
C GLN A 14 69.89 13.49 -7.99
N ASN A 15 69.81 12.44 -8.81
CA ASN A 15 70.82 11.87 -9.71
C ASN A 15 72.21 11.49 -9.18
N HIS A 16 72.54 10.20 -9.31
CA HIS A 16 73.66 9.78 -10.17
C HIS A 16 73.44 8.35 -10.68
N MET A 17 73.40 8.23 -12.01
CA MET A 17 73.53 6.97 -12.75
C MET A 17 75.00 6.64 -13.03
N ALA A 18 75.20 5.35 -13.30
CA ALA A 18 76.15 4.75 -14.24
C ALA A 18 77.48 4.22 -13.68
N ALA A 19 77.59 2.88 -13.68
CA ALA A 19 78.42 2.09 -14.61
C ALA A 19 78.40 0.62 -14.15
N GLU A 20 78.44 -0.46 -14.93
CA GLU A 20 78.45 -0.70 -16.37
C GLU A 20 78.67 -2.23 -16.53
N GLN A 21 77.82 -2.94 -17.29
CA GLN A 21 78.22 -3.92 -18.32
C GLN A 21 77.03 -4.77 -18.78
N ALA A 22 76.77 -4.67 -20.07
CA ALA A 22 75.80 -5.42 -20.85
C ALA A 22 76.38 -6.76 -21.31
N GLU A 23 75.52 -7.76 -21.52
CA GLU A 23 75.36 -8.45 -22.81
C GLU A 23 74.04 -9.27 -22.84
N PRO A 24 73.47 -9.55 -24.03
CA PRO A 24 72.02 -9.62 -24.26
C PRO A 24 71.47 -11.05 -24.29
N ALA A 25 70.23 -11.25 -23.85
CA ALA A 25 69.50 -12.50 -24.08
C ALA A 25 68.15 -12.22 -24.77
N MET A 26 67.96 -12.91 -25.89
CA MET A 26 66.86 -12.83 -26.84
C MET A 26 65.47 -12.81 -26.19
N GLY A 27 64.61 -11.93 -26.70
CA GLY A 27 63.20 -11.82 -26.30
C GLY A 27 62.44 -13.12 -26.55
N THR A 28 61.94 -13.71 -25.47
CA THR A 28 60.89 -14.72 -25.50
C THR A 28 59.68 -14.05 -24.85
N GLU A 29 58.62 -13.75 -25.60
CA GLU A 29 57.36 -13.30 -24.98
C GLU A 29 56.88 -14.39 -24.02
N THR A 30 56.98 -14.14 -22.71
CA THR A 30 56.59 -15.09 -21.66
C THR A 30 55.07 -15.16 -21.49
N VAL A 31 54.33 -14.21 -22.06
CA VAL A 31 52.88 -14.08 -21.95
C VAL A 31 52.25 -14.12 -23.34
N ALA A 32 51.28 -15.01 -23.53
CA ALA A 32 50.40 -15.05 -24.69
C ALA A 32 48.97 -14.66 -24.27
N VAL A 33 48.23 -13.98 -25.14
CA VAL A 33 46.90 -13.39 -24.83
C VAL A 33 45.86 -13.93 -25.81
N GLY A 34 44.65 -14.21 -25.32
CA GLY A 34 43.52 -14.67 -26.12
C GLY A 34 43.86 -15.93 -26.93
N ASP A 35 43.53 -15.92 -28.23
CA ASP A 35 43.77 -17.06 -29.13
C ASP A 35 45.25 -17.47 -29.20
N ARG A 36 46.19 -16.53 -29.09
CA ARG A 36 47.62 -16.84 -29.06
C ARG A 36 48.00 -17.69 -27.84
N ALA A 37 47.27 -17.56 -26.73
CA ALA A 37 47.48 -18.41 -25.56
C ALA A 37 47.08 -19.86 -25.85
N VAL A 38 45.98 -20.05 -26.58
CA VAL A 38 45.48 -21.36 -27.01
C VAL A 38 46.48 -22.03 -27.97
N GLU A 39 47.01 -21.28 -28.93
CA GLU A 39 48.00 -21.78 -29.89
C GLU A 39 49.34 -22.14 -29.24
N ARG A 40 49.79 -21.31 -28.29
CA ARG A 40 51.11 -21.45 -27.66
C ARG A 40 51.14 -22.55 -26.59
N PHE A 41 50.06 -22.70 -25.82
CA PHE A 41 49.96 -23.63 -24.69
C PHE A 41 48.68 -24.48 -24.76
N PRO A 42 48.48 -25.25 -25.85
CA PRO A 42 47.20 -25.93 -26.13
C PRO A 42 46.84 -26.95 -25.06
N THR A 43 47.81 -27.69 -24.52
CA THR A 43 47.58 -28.71 -23.49
C THR A 43 47.10 -28.07 -22.18
N GLN A 44 47.80 -27.04 -21.72
CA GLN A 44 47.54 -26.37 -20.44
C GLN A 44 46.24 -25.59 -20.48
N VAL A 45 45.98 -24.87 -21.58
CA VAL A 45 44.74 -24.12 -21.77
C VAL A 45 43.54 -25.08 -21.81
N ARG A 46 43.63 -26.18 -22.57
CA ARG A 46 42.56 -27.19 -22.61
C ARG A 46 42.31 -27.81 -21.23
N ALA A 47 43.36 -28.19 -20.51
CA ALA A 47 43.24 -28.75 -19.17
C ALA A 47 42.58 -27.76 -18.19
N ALA A 48 42.94 -26.47 -18.25
CA ALA A 48 42.32 -25.44 -17.42
C ALA A 48 40.82 -25.27 -17.72
N LEU A 49 40.42 -25.23 -19.00
CA LEU A 49 39.01 -25.13 -19.40
C LEU A 49 38.21 -26.38 -19.01
N GLU A 50 38.75 -27.57 -19.25
CA GLU A 50 38.12 -28.84 -18.87
C GLU A 50 37.94 -28.93 -17.35
N TYR A 51 38.96 -28.54 -16.58
CA TYR A 51 38.90 -28.51 -15.12
C TYR A 51 37.87 -27.49 -14.61
N ALA A 52 37.85 -26.28 -15.17
CA ALA A 52 36.90 -25.24 -14.84
C ALA A 52 35.45 -25.68 -15.08
N ALA A 53 35.19 -26.34 -16.21
CA ALA A 53 33.88 -26.84 -16.59
C ALA A 53 33.41 -28.04 -15.73
N ALA A 54 34.33 -28.92 -15.34
CA ALA A 54 34.02 -30.08 -14.49
C ALA A 54 33.78 -29.71 -13.02
N ASN A 55 34.41 -28.64 -12.52
CA ASN A 55 34.39 -28.26 -11.10
C ASN A 55 33.50 -27.02 -10.83
N LYS A 56 32.27 -27.01 -11.36
CA LYS A 56 31.34 -25.88 -11.19
C LYS A 56 30.96 -25.59 -9.74
N TYR A 57 31.03 -26.59 -8.87
CA TYR A 57 30.70 -26.44 -7.44
C TYR A 57 31.57 -25.39 -6.75
N GLU A 58 32.82 -25.23 -7.21
CA GLU A 58 33.81 -24.32 -6.61
C GLU A 58 33.47 -22.83 -6.82
N TYR A 59 32.64 -22.49 -7.82
CA TYR A 59 32.17 -21.11 -8.02
C TYR A 59 31.08 -20.68 -7.02
N GLY A 60 30.66 -21.58 -6.15
CA GLY A 60 29.74 -21.33 -5.05
C GLY A 60 28.25 -21.44 -5.41
N PRO A 61 27.36 -21.33 -4.41
CA PRO A 61 25.94 -21.68 -4.55
C PRO A 61 25.17 -20.91 -5.62
N ARG A 62 25.56 -19.66 -5.90
CA ARG A 62 24.90 -18.80 -6.90
C ARG A 62 25.22 -19.20 -8.34
N LEU A 63 26.43 -19.70 -8.59
CA LEU A 63 26.92 -19.98 -9.95
C LEU A 63 26.98 -21.48 -10.27
N ARG A 64 27.01 -22.36 -9.27
CA ARG A 64 27.11 -23.82 -9.48
C ARG A 64 25.98 -24.43 -10.30
N ASN A 65 24.80 -23.80 -10.27
CA ASN A 65 23.61 -24.23 -11.01
C ASN A 65 23.39 -23.43 -12.31
N ALA A 66 24.21 -22.41 -12.56
CA ALA A 66 24.12 -21.61 -13.76
C ALA A 66 24.88 -22.28 -14.91
N GLU A 67 24.43 -22.06 -16.14
CA GLU A 67 25.25 -22.27 -17.32
C GLU A 67 26.29 -21.16 -17.37
N LEU A 68 27.57 -21.53 -17.43
CA LEU A 68 28.71 -20.62 -17.44
C LEU A 68 29.46 -20.77 -18.77
N THR A 69 30.00 -19.67 -19.26
CA THR A 69 31.00 -19.64 -20.31
C THR A 69 32.38 -19.38 -19.70
N TRP A 70 33.42 -19.88 -20.37
CA TRP A 70 34.81 -19.62 -20.00
C TRP A 70 35.59 -19.19 -21.23
N ASP A 71 36.25 -18.04 -21.13
CA ASP A 71 37.03 -17.45 -22.21
C ASP A 71 38.48 -17.27 -21.74
N VAL A 72 39.42 -17.67 -22.59
CA VAL A 72 40.86 -17.59 -22.27
C VAL A 72 41.32 -16.15 -22.42
N VAL A 73 41.79 -15.55 -21.34
CA VAL A 73 42.30 -14.18 -21.34
C VAL A 73 43.78 -14.18 -21.68
N ALA A 74 44.57 -15.01 -21.00
CA ALA A 74 46.02 -15.09 -21.20
C ALA A 74 46.61 -16.39 -20.67
N ALA A 75 47.78 -16.77 -21.17
CA ALA A 75 48.61 -17.82 -20.62
C ALA A 75 50.05 -17.34 -20.49
N GLU A 76 50.65 -17.55 -19.33
CA GLU A 76 51.98 -17.07 -18.99
C GLU A 76 52.88 -18.23 -18.58
N SER A 77 54.03 -18.37 -19.23
CA SER A 77 55.04 -19.36 -18.86
C SER A 77 55.72 -18.95 -17.55
N MET A 78 55.69 -19.86 -16.60
CA MET A 78 56.32 -19.75 -15.28
C MET A 78 57.55 -20.67 -15.23
N THR A 79 58.22 -20.71 -14.09
CA THR A 79 59.34 -21.64 -13.84
C THR A 79 58.87 -23.10 -13.83
N ASN A 80 59.75 -24.04 -14.17
CA ASN A 80 59.50 -25.50 -14.15
C ASN A 80 58.39 -25.97 -15.12
N ASP A 81 58.33 -25.36 -16.31
CA ASP A 81 57.35 -25.69 -17.37
C ASP A 81 55.88 -25.55 -16.93
N ILE A 82 55.64 -24.80 -15.85
CA ILE A 82 54.31 -24.43 -15.39
C ILE A 82 53.79 -23.30 -16.26
N VAL A 83 52.52 -23.35 -16.64
CA VAL A 83 51.84 -22.29 -17.36
C VAL A 83 50.69 -21.79 -16.49
N ARG A 84 50.67 -20.49 -16.21
CA ARG A 84 49.53 -19.82 -15.57
C ARG A 84 48.52 -19.44 -16.64
N VAL A 85 47.40 -20.14 -16.67
CA VAL A 85 46.28 -19.86 -17.57
C VAL A 85 45.27 -18.99 -16.83
N ARG A 86 44.98 -17.80 -17.36
CA ARG A 86 43.96 -16.87 -16.88
C ARG A 86 42.72 -17.01 -17.74
N ILE A 87 41.57 -17.22 -17.12
CA ILE A 87 40.28 -17.33 -17.80
C ILE A 87 39.26 -16.37 -17.18
N GLU A 88 38.41 -15.83 -18.03
CA GLU A 88 37.21 -15.11 -17.66
C GLU A 88 36.03 -16.06 -17.67
N PHE A 89 35.06 -15.83 -16.79
CA PHE A 89 33.84 -16.61 -16.75
C PHE A 89 32.64 -15.78 -16.35
N ALA A 90 31.49 -16.08 -16.94
CA ALA A 90 30.22 -15.42 -16.65
C ALA A 90 29.04 -16.36 -16.96
N PRO A 91 27.85 -16.13 -16.38
CA PRO A 91 26.65 -16.84 -16.77
C PRO A 91 26.25 -16.55 -18.22
N THR A 92 25.80 -17.57 -18.94
CA THR A 92 25.42 -17.48 -20.36
C THR A 92 24.12 -16.69 -20.58
N SER A 93 23.21 -16.69 -19.60
CA SER A 93 21.89 -16.07 -19.72
C SER A 93 21.57 -15.15 -18.55
N GLY A 94 20.81 -14.09 -18.81
CA GLY A 94 20.32 -13.15 -17.78
C GLY A 94 21.39 -12.28 -17.11
N PHE A 95 22.68 -12.51 -17.40
CA PHE A 95 23.78 -11.78 -16.78
C PHE A 95 24.10 -10.49 -17.55
N ARG A 96 24.04 -9.37 -16.83
CA ARG A 96 24.49 -8.05 -17.31
C ARG A 96 25.39 -7.45 -16.25
N GLY A 97 26.70 -7.56 -16.45
CA GLY A 97 27.69 -7.10 -15.47
C GLY A 97 29.11 -7.48 -15.86
N ASP A 98 30.01 -7.35 -14.89
CA ASP A 98 31.43 -7.65 -15.09
C ASP A 98 31.72 -9.15 -14.91
N SER A 99 32.43 -9.74 -15.86
CA SER A 99 32.87 -11.15 -15.78
C SER A 99 33.78 -11.42 -14.58
N GLY A 100 33.71 -12.65 -14.08
CA GLY A 100 34.67 -13.18 -13.13
C GLY A 100 36.01 -13.47 -13.80
N ILE A 101 37.08 -13.47 -13.02
CA ILE A 101 38.43 -13.80 -13.48
C ILE A 101 39.02 -14.82 -12.52
N GLU A 102 39.62 -15.87 -13.06
CA GLU A 102 40.44 -16.81 -12.29
C GLU A 102 41.71 -17.18 -13.05
N TYR A 103 42.64 -17.80 -12.33
CA TYR A 103 43.79 -18.44 -12.94
C TYR A 103 44.03 -19.83 -12.39
N MET A 104 44.64 -20.66 -13.22
CA MET A 104 45.13 -21.99 -12.86
C MET A 104 46.60 -22.12 -13.27
N ASP A 105 47.40 -22.67 -12.37
CA ASP A 105 48.78 -23.04 -12.66
C ASP A 105 48.78 -24.51 -13.09
N VAL A 106 49.19 -24.76 -14.33
CA VAL A 106 49.09 -26.06 -14.99
C VAL A 106 50.47 -26.54 -15.41
N ASP A 107 50.82 -27.78 -15.08
CA ASP A 107 52.11 -28.35 -15.48
C ASP A 107 52.14 -28.77 -16.97
N ALA A 108 53.30 -29.25 -17.42
CA ALA A 108 53.48 -29.71 -18.81
C ALA A 108 52.59 -30.90 -19.20
N ALA A 109 52.14 -31.71 -18.24
CA ALA A 109 51.26 -32.86 -18.45
C ALA A 109 49.77 -32.49 -18.41
N GLY A 110 49.43 -31.25 -18.06
CA GLY A 110 48.06 -30.77 -17.93
C GLY A 110 47.47 -30.97 -16.52
N ALA A 111 48.28 -31.31 -15.51
CA ALA A 111 47.79 -31.40 -14.14
C ALA A 111 47.63 -30.00 -13.54
N ILE A 112 46.50 -29.76 -12.87
CA ILE A 112 46.22 -28.50 -12.18
C ILE A 112 46.94 -28.51 -10.84
N LEU A 113 47.94 -27.64 -10.69
CA LEU A 113 48.75 -27.52 -9.48
C LEU A 113 48.16 -26.52 -8.49
N ALA A 114 47.58 -25.43 -9.00
CA ALA A 114 46.93 -24.42 -8.19
C ALA A 114 45.78 -23.79 -8.96
N ARG A 115 44.77 -23.32 -8.21
CA ARG A 115 43.65 -22.54 -8.73
C ARG A 115 43.41 -21.35 -7.81
N ARG A 116 43.11 -20.19 -8.40
CA ARG A 116 42.69 -19.02 -7.64
C ARG A 116 41.69 -18.18 -8.43
N GLN A 117 40.54 -17.98 -7.81
CA GLN A 117 39.55 -17.01 -8.25
C GLN A 117 39.97 -15.61 -7.81
N ILE A 118 40.20 -14.71 -8.77
CA ILE A 118 40.59 -13.31 -8.52
C ILE A 118 39.36 -12.46 -8.25
N ARG A 119 38.31 -12.66 -9.07
CA ARG A 119 37.06 -11.91 -8.99
C ARG A 119 35.88 -12.80 -9.35
N THR A 120 34.78 -12.67 -8.63
CA THR A 120 33.48 -13.27 -8.98
C THR A 120 32.71 -12.36 -9.93
N PRO A 121 31.90 -12.91 -10.87
CA PRO A 121 31.00 -12.11 -11.68
C PRO A 121 30.11 -11.22 -10.82
N LYS A 122 29.97 -9.94 -11.20
CA LYS A 122 29.16 -8.96 -10.47
C LYS A 122 28.13 -8.34 -11.39
N GLU A 123 26.85 -8.50 -11.04
CA GLU A 123 25.74 -7.89 -11.76
C GLU A 123 25.71 -6.36 -11.56
N ASN A 124 25.29 -5.65 -12.61
CA ASN A 124 25.07 -4.21 -12.54
C ASN A 124 23.83 -3.90 -11.70
N THR A 125 23.90 -2.84 -10.88
CA THR A 125 22.74 -2.36 -10.13
C THR A 125 21.63 -1.92 -11.10
N PRO A 126 20.36 -2.26 -10.86
CA PRO A 126 19.26 -1.98 -11.78
C PRO A 126 18.78 -0.51 -11.67
N VAL A 127 19.62 0.45 -12.08
CA VAL A 127 19.37 1.90 -11.94
C VAL A 127 18.08 2.35 -12.62
N VAL A 128 17.75 1.77 -13.79
CA VAL A 128 16.52 2.09 -14.53
C VAL A 128 15.27 1.72 -13.72
N LEU A 129 15.27 0.55 -13.08
CA LEU A 129 14.14 0.08 -12.29
C LEU A 129 13.91 0.99 -11.08
N ILE A 130 14.99 1.37 -10.40
CA ILE A 130 14.96 2.31 -9.26
C ILE A 130 14.36 3.66 -9.70
N GLY A 131 14.74 4.15 -10.87
CA GLY A 131 14.19 5.38 -11.44
C GLY A 131 12.68 5.30 -11.70
N ILE A 132 12.21 4.20 -12.33
CA ILE A 132 10.78 3.99 -12.61
C ILE A 132 9.98 3.92 -11.31
N THR A 133 10.46 3.21 -10.28
CA THR A 133 9.79 3.13 -8.98
C THR A 133 9.64 4.50 -8.34
N GLY A 134 10.68 5.34 -8.36
CA GLY A 134 10.61 6.71 -7.83
C GLY A 134 9.56 7.56 -8.54
N VAL A 135 9.52 7.52 -9.87
CA VAL A 135 8.52 8.26 -10.67
C VAL A 135 7.09 7.77 -10.39
N SER A 136 6.90 6.46 -10.24
CA SER A 136 5.59 5.87 -9.96
C SER A 136 5.01 6.35 -8.63
N ILE A 137 5.83 6.47 -7.58
CA ILE A 137 5.40 6.97 -6.28
C ILE A 137 4.95 8.44 -6.38
N ILE A 138 5.71 9.28 -7.07
CA ILE A 138 5.37 10.69 -7.27
C ILE A 138 4.05 10.83 -8.02
N LEU A 139 3.86 10.07 -9.09
CA LEU A 139 2.62 10.05 -9.86
C LEU A 139 1.43 9.61 -9.00
N ALA A 140 1.59 8.57 -8.17
CA ALA A 140 0.52 8.11 -7.29
C ALA A 140 0.04 9.21 -6.33
N VAL A 141 0.97 9.94 -5.69
CA VAL A 141 0.63 11.06 -4.81
C VAL A 141 -0.15 12.14 -5.57
N ILE A 142 0.32 12.53 -6.76
CA ILE A 142 -0.34 13.53 -7.60
C ILE A 142 -1.75 13.07 -7.98
N PHE A 143 -1.90 11.81 -8.43
CA PHE A 143 -3.19 11.27 -8.85
C PHE A 143 -4.18 11.18 -7.69
N ILE A 144 -3.75 10.74 -6.51
CA ILE A 144 -4.60 10.67 -5.32
C ILE A 144 -5.07 12.08 -4.94
N SER A 145 -4.15 13.05 -4.85
CA SER A 145 -4.51 14.44 -4.54
C SER A 145 -5.47 15.04 -5.57
N LEU A 146 -5.23 14.78 -6.86
CA LEU A 146 -6.10 15.25 -7.93
C LEU A 146 -7.49 14.60 -7.85
N MET A 147 -7.57 13.29 -7.60
CA MET A 147 -8.83 12.58 -7.41
C MET A 147 -9.61 13.12 -6.21
N THR A 148 -8.95 13.44 -5.10
CA THR A 148 -9.63 14.01 -3.93
C THR A 148 -10.19 15.41 -4.21
N TRP A 149 -9.54 16.20 -5.05
CA TRP A 149 -9.99 17.56 -5.39
C TRP A 149 -11.08 17.58 -6.46
N LEU A 150 -11.06 16.63 -7.40
CA LEU A 150 -12.00 16.54 -8.51
C LEU A 150 -13.24 15.67 -8.22
N LYS A 151 -13.43 15.15 -7.00
CA LYS A 151 -14.62 14.37 -6.67
C LYS A 151 -15.88 15.23 -6.88
N PRO A 152 -16.76 14.90 -7.83
CA PRO A 152 -18.06 15.55 -7.88
C PRO A 152 -18.84 15.14 -6.63
N GLU A 153 -19.40 16.11 -5.91
CA GLU A 153 -20.37 15.90 -4.82
C GLU A 153 -21.73 15.41 -5.37
N GLY A 154 -21.72 14.58 -6.40
CA GLY A 154 -22.89 14.11 -7.15
C GLY A 154 -23.34 12.74 -6.67
N GLY A 155 -23.86 12.67 -5.45
CA GLY A 155 -24.75 11.61 -4.99
C GLY A 155 -26.09 12.23 -4.60
N ASP A 156 -27.17 11.45 -4.54
CA ASP A 156 -28.40 11.91 -3.89
C ASP A 156 -28.04 12.25 -2.43
N PRO A 157 -28.13 13.52 -2.00
CA PRO A 157 -27.64 13.95 -0.69
C PRO A 157 -28.40 13.27 0.46
N LEU A 158 -29.56 12.66 0.15
CA LEU A 158 -30.35 11.87 1.07
C LEU A 158 -29.72 10.51 1.39
N TYR A 159 -28.70 10.05 0.65
CA TYR A 159 -28.01 8.77 0.85
C TYR A 159 -26.57 8.95 1.32
N VAL A 160 -26.24 8.40 2.48
CA VAL A 160 -24.88 8.39 3.03
C VAL A 160 -24.49 6.97 3.44
N ALA A 161 -23.37 6.49 2.90
CA ALA A 161 -22.76 5.25 3.35
C ALA A 161 -21.89 5.52 4.59
N GLY A 162 -22.27 4.93 5.72
CA GLY A 162 -21.42 4.74 6.89
C GLY A 162 -20.36 3.65 6.65
N ARG A 163 -19.69 3.20 7.70
CA ARG A 163 -18.71 2.10 7.61
C ARG A 163 -19.39 0.74 7.52
N THR A 164 -20.60 0.64 8.04
CA THR A 164 -21.36 -0.58 8.22
C THR A 164 -22.79 -0.43 7.73
N LEU A 165 -23.39 0.77 7.89
CA LEU A 165 -24.76 1.03 7.45
C LEU A 165 -24.83 1.97 6.27
N TRP A 166 -25.73 1.65 5.34
CA TRP A 166 -26.25 2.62 4.38
C TRP A 166 -27.47 3.30 4.97
N ILE A 167 -27.45 4.62 4.98
CA ILE A 167 -28.48 5.43 5.61
C ILE A 167 -29.09 6.31 4.54
N ARG A 168 -30.41 6.22 4.41
CA ARG A 168 -31.20 7.17 3.63
C ARG A 168 -32.12 7.95 4.55
N ALA A 169 -32.13 9.27 4.47
CA ALA A 169 -33.11 10.10 5.17
C ALA A 169 -33.84 10.98 4.16
N GLU A 170 -35.16 10.90 4.12
CA GLU A 170 -36.00 11.76 3.25
C GLU A 170 -36.09 13.19 3.80
N GLN A 171 -36.65 14.12 3.03
CA GLN A 171 -36.83 15.50 3.48
C GLN A 171 -37.76 15.55 4.71
N PRO A 172 -37.44 16.36 5.75
CA PRO A 172 -38.29 16.49 6.92
C PRO A 172 -39.66 17.11 6.58
N GLU A 173 -40.71 16.64 7.24
CA GLU A 173 -42.07 17.20 7.11
C GLU A 173 -42.56 17.73 8.46
N SER A 174 -43.00 18.99 8.48
CA SER A 174 -43.60 19.63 9.67
C SER A 174 -45.10 19.36 9.77
N ARG A 175 -45.59 19.11 10.99
CA ARG A 175 -47.00 18.92 11.34
C ARG A 175 -47.28 19.48 12.73
N GLU A 176 -48.42 20.12 12.91
CA GLU A 176 -48.90 20.60 14.23
C GLU A 176 -49.08 19.44 15.24
N PHE A 177 -49.52 18.27 14.74
CA PHE A 177 -49.66 17.04 15.51
C PHE A 177 -49.56 15.83 14.57
N ILE A 178 -49.27 14.64 15.11
CA ILE A 178 -49.19 13.40 14.33
C ILE A 178 -50.28 12.45 14.81
N THR A 179 -51.13 11.99 13.90
CA THR A 179 -52.08 10.90 14.13
C THR A 179 -51.82 9.75 13.18
N TYR A 180 -51.70 8.54 13.74
CA TYR A 180 -51.40 7.33 13.00
C TYR A 180 -52.14 6.12 13.58
N THR A 181 -52.24 5.06 12.80
CA THR A 181 -52.83 3.79 13.25
C THR A 181 -51.72 2.81 13.57
N GLY A 182 -51.73 2.25 14.78
CA GLY A 182 -50.72 1.31 15.25
C GLY A 182 -51.33 0.25 16.15
N LEU A 183 -50.60 -0.84 16.37
CA LEU A 183 -51.04 -1.89 17.28
C LEU A 183 -50.84 -1.46 18.73
N ASP A 184 -51.80 -1.78 19.59
CA ASP A 184 -51.62 -1.70 21.04
C ASP A 184 -50.87 -2.94 21.58
N SER A 185 -50.68 -2.99 22.90
CA SER A 185 -50.03 -4.11 23.58
C SER A 185 -50.77 -5.45 23.45
N GLU A 186 -52.06 -5.43 23.09
CA GLU A 186 -52.90 -6.61 22.91
C GLU A 186 -52.97 -7.04 21.44
N GLY A 187 -52.43 -6.23 20.52
CA GLY A 187 -52.39 -6.48 19.08
C GLY A 187 -53.62 -5.96 18.33
N ASP A 188 -54.41 -5.07 18.95
CA ASP A 188 -55.53 -4.42 18.30
C ASP A 188 -55.10 -3.07 17.68
N PHE A 189 -55.66 -2.73 16.52
CA PHE A 189 -55.38 -1.46 15.87
C PHE A 189 -56.06 -0.30 16.61
N ARG A 190 -55.26 0.67 17.06
CA ARG A 190 -55.69 1.91 17.70
C ARG A 190 -55.19 3.11 16.92
N THR A 191 -55.90 4.23 17.08
CA THR A 191 -55.41 5.53 16.61
C THR A 191 -54.63 6.20 17.73
N TRP A 192 -53.41 6.57 17.40
CA TRP A 192 -52.44 7.19 18.28
C TRP A 192 -52.29 8.66 17.91
N LEU A 193 -52.08 9.52 18.91
CA LEU A 193 -51.84 10.95 18.77
C LEU A 193 -50.53 11.32 19.45
N ILE A 194 -49.73 12.15 18.79
CA ILE A 194 -48.53 12.79 19.33
C ILE A 194 -48.70 14.30 19.15
N ASN A 195 -48.55 15.04 20.25
CA ASN A 195 -48.55 16.50 20.27
C ASN A 195 -47.16 17.04 20.67
N PRO A 196 -46.79 18.25 20.22
CA PRO A 196 -45.69 19.02 20.81
C PRO A 196 -45.92 19.25 22.30
N GLU A 197 -44.85 19.44 23.08
CA GLU A 197 -44.96 19.94 24.46
C GLU A 197 -45.55 21.35 24.50
N ASN A 198 -45.17 22.19 23.54
CA ASN A 198 -45.70 23.53 23.39
C ASN A 198 -46.43 23.69 22.05
N GLU A 199 -47.71 23.31 22.02
CA GLU A 199 -48.59 23.39 20.85
C GLU A 199 -48.74 24.82 20.27
N SER A 200 -48.36 25.87 21.00
CA SER A 200 -48.49 27.25 20.54
C SER A 200 -47.24 27.85 19.89
N GLU A 201 -46.09 27.18 20.03
CA GLU A 201 -44.80 27.68 19.54
C GLU A 201 -44.05 26.66 18.69
N ASN A 202 -44.34 25.37 18.84
CA ASN A 202 -43.60 24.28 18.22
C ASN A 202 -44.48 23.39 17.35
N ASP A 203 -43.87 22.87 16.28
CA ASP A 203 -44.40 21.79 15.46
C ASP A 203 -43.64 20.48 15.72
N LEU A 204 -44.28 19.36 15.37
CA LEU A 204 -43.61 18.07 15.22
C LEU A 204 -43.06 17.93 13.81
N VAL A 205 -41.79 17.55 13.74
CA VAL A 205 -41.10 17.30 12.48
C VAL A 205 -40.71 15.84 12.43
N TYR A 206 -41.19 15.10 11.42
CA TYR A 206 -40.72 13.73 11.22
C TYR A 206 -39.78 13.60 10.03
N VAL A 207 -38.81 12.70 10.17
CA VAL A 207 -37.84 12.35 9.13
C VAL A 207 -37.92 10.85 8.90
N LYS A 208 -38.27 10.46 7.67
CA LYS A 208 -38.28 9.05 7.28
C LYS A 208 -36.86 8.58 7.00
N VAL A 209 -36.40 7.62 7.79
CA VAL A 209 -35.07 7.03 7.72
C VAL A 209 -35.17 5.58 7.26
N SER A 210 -34.29 5.18 6.34
CA SER A 210 -34.05 3.80 5.93
C SER A 210 -32.62 3.41 6.27
N LEU A 211 -32.46 2.32 7.01
CA LEU A 211 -31.16 1.76 7.38
C LEU A 211 -30.99 0.42 6.69
N PHE A 212 -29.87 0.21 6.01
CA PHE A 212 -29.57 -1.02 5.28
C PHE A 212 -28.19 -1.55 5.63
N ASN A 213 -28.10 -2.82 6.04
CA ASN A 213 -26.85 -3.48 6.36
C ASN A 213 -26.28 -4.21 5.15
N GLU A 214 -25.21 -3.68 4.55
CA GLU A 214 -24.50 -4.32 3.43
C GLU A 214 -23.29 -5.16 3.87
N THR A 215 -23.04 -5.28 5.18
CA THR A 215 -21.90 -6.03 5.69
C THR A 215 -22.27 -7.46 6.03
N SER A 216 -21.28 -8.37 6.01
CA SER A 216 -21.50 -9.80 6.25
C SER A 216 -21.71 -10.20 7.72
N GLY A 217 -22.10 -9.26 8.58
CA GLY A 217 -22.33 -9.49 10.00
C GLY A 217 -23.52 -8.68 10.52
N SER A 218 -24.07 -9.07 11.67
CA SER A 218 -25.22 -8.39 12.28
C SER A 218 -24.83 -7.08 12.95
N VAL A 219 -25.67 -6.06 12.81
CA VAL A 219 -25.51 -4.74 13.45
C VAL A 219 -26.59 -4.57 14.52
N ASN A 220 -26.17 -4.31 15.75
CA ASN A 220 -27.09 -3.93 16.83
C ASN A 220 -27.21 -2.42 16.87
N LEU A 221 -28.43 -1.92 16.81
CA LEU A 221 -28.79 -0.50 16.82
C LEU A 221 -29.63 -0.19 18.04
N VAL A 222 -29.35 0.95 18.65
CA VAL A 222 -30.18 1.55 19.71
C VAL A 222 -30.65 2.89 19.18
N ILE A 223 -31.96 3.05 19.06
CA ILE A 223 -32.61 4.24 18.53
C ILE A 223 -33.30 4.94 19.70
N ASP A 224 -32.64 5.98 20.21
CA ASP A 224 -33.03 6.81 21.35
C ASP A 224 -32.73 8.30 21.07
N GLU A 225 -32.74 9.16 22.11
CA GLU A 225 -32.44 10.60 21.95
C GLU A 225 -31.02 10.87 21.43
N GLU A 226 -30.08 9.95 21.61
CA GLU A 226 -28.69 10.11 21.16
C GLU A 226 -28.47 9.55 19.75
N ALA A 227 -29.45 8.86 19.18
CA ALA A 227 -29.32 8.18 17.89
C ALA A 227 -29.17 9.14 16.71
N ALA A 228 -29.73 10.35 16.81
CA ALA A 228 -29.69 11.33 15.75
C ALA A 228 -29.82 12.77 16.27
N LYS A 229 -29.48 13.74 15.42
CA LYS A 229 -29.69 15.17 15.64
C LYS A 229 -30.18 15.84 14.36
N LEU A 230 -31.25 16.61 14.47
CA LEU A 230 -31.72 17.46 13.38
C LEU A 230 -31.23 18.89 13.62
N LEU A 231 -30.66 19.51 12.59
CA LEU A 231 -30.21 20.90 12.64
C LEU A 231 -31.11 21.79 11.79
N ASP A 232 -31.44 22.96 12.32
CA ASP A 232 -32.18 23.99 11.60
C ASP A 232 -31.27 24.95 10.82
N GLY A 233 -31.88 25.96 10.17
CA GLY A 233 -31.19 27.05 9.46
C GLY A 233 -30.24 27.88 10.34
N ASP A 234 -30.57 28.02 11.63
CA ASP A 234 -29.79 28.77 12.62
C ASP A 234 -28.70 27.93 13.31
N ARG A 235 -28.57 26.65 12.91
CA ARG A 235 -27.68 25.65 13.51
C ARG A 235 -28.03 25.29 14.95
N ALA A 236 -29.27 25.52 15.38
CA ALA A 236 -29.77 24.88 16.58
C ALA A 236 -29.93 23.38 16.32
N SER A 237 -29.72 22.57 17.36
CA SER A 237 -29.74 21.11 17.27
C SER A 237 -30.87 20.58 18.11
N TYR A 238 -31.66 19.68 17.53
CA TYR A 238 -32.82 19.07 18.14
C TYR A 238 -32.63 17.55 18.18
N LEU A 239 -33.05 16.94 19.29
CA LEU A 239 -32.96 15.49 19.51
C LEU A 239 -34.30 14.84 19.15
N PRO A 240 -34.29 13.57 18.71
CA PRO A 240 -35.53 12.87 18.44
C PRO A 240 -36.30 12.62 19.75
N LEU A 241 -37.61 12.65 19.66
CA LEU A 241 -38.55 12.40 20.75
C LEU A 241 -38.81 10.90 20.88
N ASN A 242 -38.96 10.44 22.12
CA ASN A 242 -39.44 9.10 22.42
C ASN A 242 -40.91 8.95 22.02
N THR A 243 -41.16 8.45 20.81
CA THR A 243 -42.52 8.28 20.28
C THR A 243 -43.36 7.30 21.09
N ILE A 244 -42.74 6.38 21.83
CA ILE A 244 -43.47 5.40 22.66
C ILE A 244 -44.06 6.09 23.89
N GLU A 245 -43.28 6.94 24.57
CA GLU A 245 -43.74 7.66 25.77
C GLU A 245 -44.62 8.87 25.45
N ARG A 246 -44.43 9.48 24.28
CA ARG A 246 -45.16 10.67 23.84
C ARG A 246 -46.55 10.39 23.29
N THR A 247 -46.83 9.14 22.94
CA THR A 247 -48.06 8.77 22.26
C THR A 247 -49.22 8.63 23.25
N LEU A 248 -50.36 9.24 22.91
CA LEU A 248 -51.63 9.11 23.63
C LEU A 248 -52.67 8.42 22.73
N GLU A 249 -53.56 7.61 23.30
CA GLU A 249 -54.69 7.05 22.55
C GLU A 249 -55.66 8.18 22.18
N ALA A 250 -55.96 8.30 20.89
CA ALA A 250 -56.76 9.38 20.35
C ALA A 250 -58.25 9.03 20.42
N GLU A 251 -58.88 9.23 21.59
CA GLU A 251 -60.35 9.10 21.69
C GLU A 251 -61.04 10.24 20.91
N GLY A 252 -61.76 9.92 19.84
CA GLY A 252 -62.58 10.88 19.09
C GLY A 252 -61.87 11.65 17.97
N VAL A 253 -60.66 11.24 17.56
CA VAL A 253 -60.01 11.78 16.35
C VAL A 253 -60.45 10.99 15.12
N ASP A 254 -61.39 11.56 14.35
CA ASP A 254 -62.00 10.90 13.18
C ASP A 254 -61.08 10.81 11.94
N LYS A 255 -59.91 11.49 11.94
CA LYS A 255 -59.02 11.55 10.78
C LYS A 255 -57.54 11.37 11.15
N VAL A 256 -56.96 10.34 10.55
CA VAL A 256 -55.52 10.07 10.51
C VAL A 256 -54.87 11.05 9.53
N ASN A 257 -53.91 11.85 10.00
CA ASN A 257 -53.19 12.81 9.17
C ASN A 257 -51.85 12.24 8.62
N SER A 258 -51.34 11.17 9.23
CA SER A 258 -50.09 10.51 8.85
C SER A 258 -50.26 8.98 8.82
N PRO A 259 -51.02 8.42 7.85
CA PRO A 259 -51.34 7.00 7.81
C PRO A 259 -50.12 6.09 7.52
N GLU A 260 -49.06 6.64 6.94
CA GLU A 260 -47.81 5.92 6.66
C GLU A 260 -46.76 6.07 7.77
N PHE A 261 -47.13 6.72 8.89
CA PHE A 261 -46.21 6.94 9.99
C PHE A 261 -45.88 5.63 10.70
N MET A 262 -44.58 5.32 10.75
CA MET A 262 -44.03 4.14 11.40
C MET A 262 -42.99 4.63 12.41
N PRO A 263 -43.33 4.71 13.71
CA PRO A 263 -42.39 5.21 14.71
C PRO A 263 -41.14 4.33 14.76
N MET A 264 -39.98 4.95 14.76
CA MET A 264 -38.69 4.28 14.91
C MET A 264 -38.09 4.60 16.27
N TRP A 265 -38.20 3.67 17.23
CA TRP A 265 -37.65 3.82 18.58
C TRP A 265 -37.30 2.47 19.20
N GLY A 266 -36.26 2.43 20.03
CA GLY A 266 -35.83 1.24 20.75
C GLY A 266 -34.65 0.51 20.09
N SER A 267 -34.42 -0.74 20.51
CA SER A 267 -33.30 -1.54 20.03
C SER A 267 -33.72 -2.50 18.92
N LEU A 268 -32.88 -2.65 17.90
CA LEU A 268 -33.07 -3.61 16.82
C LEU A 268 -31.74 -4.20 16.35
N THR A 269 -31.80 -5.39 15.75
CA THR A 269 -30.66 -6.04 15.11
C THR A 269 -30.95 -6.15 13.62
N LEU A 270 -30.00 -5.75 12.78
CA LEU A 270 -30.05 -5.94 11.32
C LEU A 270 -29.02 -6.98 10.90
N ASP A 271 -29.47 -8.10 10.36
CA ASP A 271 -28.60 -9.10 9.72
C ASP A 271 -28.13 -8.65 8.32
N GLU A 272 -27.21 -9.40 7.72
CA GLU A 272 -26.68 -9.10 6.38
C GLU A 272 -27.80 -9.02 5.35
N GLY A 273 -27.86 -7.88 4.65
CA GLY A 273 -28.86 -7.62 3.61
C GLY A 273 -30.25 -7.24 4.15
N GLU A 274 -30.40 -7.01 5.45
CA GLU A 274 -31.66 -6.53 6.03
C GLU A 274 -31.78 -5.01 5.97
N GLN A 275 -33.04 -4.55 5.82
CA GLN A 275 -33.41 -3.14 5.81
C GLN A 275 -34.50 -2.88 6.86
N VAL A 276 -34.39 -1.77 7.57
CA VAL A 276 -35.48 -1.21 8.37
C VAL A 276 -35.82 0.20 7.89
N VAL A 277 -37.11 0.52 7.89
CA VAL A 277 -37.64 1.83 7.51
C VAL A 277 -38.59 2.30 8.59
N GLY A 278 -38.52 3.58 8.94
CA GLY A 278 -39.35 4.19 9.96
C GLY A 278 -39.09 5.68 10.06
N MET A 279 -39.72 6.34 11.02
CA MET A 279 -39.71 7.79 11.17
C MET A 279 -39.22 8.17 12.55
N LEU A 280 -38.22 9.05 12.58
CA LEU A 280 -37.83 9.79 13.78
C LEU A 280 -38.68 11.04 13.87
N VAL A 281 -39.08 11.43 15.08
CA VAL A 281 -39.88 12.65 15.34
C VAL A 281 -39.05 13.61 16.17
N PHE A 282 -39.12 14.89 15.86
CA PHE A 282 -38.44 15.99 16.56
C PHE A 282 -39.47 17.07 16.89
N GLU A 283 -39.19 17.89 17.90
CA GLU A 283 -39.98 19.07 18.23
C GLU A 283 -39.15 20.34 17.95
N LEU A 284 -39.67 21.22 17.09
CA LEU A 284 -38.96 22.43 16.63
C LEU A 284 -39.91 23.62 16.62
N PRO A 285 -39.41 24.86 16.76
CA PRO A 285 -40.22 26.06 16.59
C PRO A 285 -40.94 26.09 15.24
N GLU A 286 -42.19 26.57 15.22
CA GLU A 286 -42.98 26.69 13.99
C GLU A 286 -42.21 27.49 12.92
N GLY A 287 -42.18 26.95 11.69
CA GLY A 287 -41.51 27.60 10.56
C GLY A 287 -39.99 27.45 10.50
N SER A 288 -39.40 26.58 11.33
CA SER A 288 -37.98 26.24 11.24
C SER A 288 -37.61 25.66 9.86
N GLU A 289 -36.47 26.08 9.31
CA GLU A 289 -35.88 25.46 8.11
C GLU A 289 -35.01 24.26 8.50
N PHE A 290 -34.85 23.27 7.61
CA PHE A 290 -34.07 22.06 7.89
C PHE A 290 -32.80 22.01 7.04
N THR A 291 -31.64 21.85 7.67
CA THR A 291 -30.37 21.88 6.96
C THR A 291 -29.63 20.55 6.98
N GLU A 292 -29.68 19.82 8.10
CA GLU A 292 -28.82 18.66 8.29
C GLU A 292 -29.43 17.66 9.28
N LEU A 293 -29.39 16.36 8.94
CA LEU A 293 -29.59 15.26 9.88
C LEU A 293 -28.25 14.57 10.15
N ARG A 294 -27.88 14.48 11.42
CA ARG A 294 -26.75 13.69 11.90
C ARG A 294 -27.27 12.40 12.49
N TRP A 295 -26.68 11.28 12.09
CA TRP A 295 -26.95 9.96 12.64
C TRP A 295 -25.73 9.50 13.43
N ASP A 296 -25.93 8.96 14.64
CA ASP A 296 -24.86 8.56 15.56
C ASP A 296 -25.05 7.16 16.22
N ALA A 297 -26.20 6.48 16.02
CA ALA A 297 -26.54 5.23 16.71
C ALA A 297 -25.66 3.98 16.41
N SER A 298 -24.76 4.03 15.43
CA SER A 298 -23.81 2.93 15.15
C SER A 298 -22.60 3.43 14.37
N ASP A 299 -22.88 4.07 13.23
CA ASP A 299 -21.94 4.86 12.47
C ASP A 299 -22.29 6.34 12.63
N SER A 300 -21.30 7.22 12.46
CA SER A 300 -21.59 8.65 12.33
C SER A 300 -21.76 9.00 10.85
N ALA A 301 -22.90 9.58 10.50
CA ALA A 301 -23.22 10.02 9.15
C ALA A 301 -23.90 11.38 9.16
N VAL A 302 -23.64 12.20 8.13
CA VAL A 302 -24.18 13.55 7.99
C VAL A 302 -24.93 13.66 6.67
N ILE A 303 -26.25 13.79 6.75
CA ILE A 303 -27.15 14.01 5.61
C ILE A 303 -27.47 15.50 5.55
N LYS A 304 -27.26 16.14 4.40
CA LYS A 304 -27.59 17.57 4.19
C LYS A 304 -28.82 17.70 3.32
N TYR A 305 -29.74 18.56 3.72
CA TYR A 305 -30.92 18.90 2.93
C TYR A 305 -30.58 20.10 2.02
N GLN A 306 -31.03 20.03 0.76
CA GLN A 306 -30.89 21.08 -0.26
C GLN A 306 -32.24 21.71 -0.58
#